data_AF-A0A0G4EMV1-F1
#
_entry.id   AF-A0A0G4EMV1-F1
#
_cell.length_a   1.000
_cell.length_b   1.000
_cell.length_c   1.000
_cell.angle_alpha   90.00
_cell.angle_beta   90.00
_cell.angle_gamma   90.00
#
_symmetry.space_group_name_H-M   'P 1'
#
loop_
_entity.id
_entity.type
_entity.pdbx_description
1 polymer ?
#
loop_
_entity_poly.entity_id
_entity_poly.type
_entity_poly.pdbx_seq_one_letter_code
_entity_poly.pdbx_strand_id
1 'polypeptide(L)'
;MARGGGDEQHLSCEICTNAYTSTGLRTPQVLRCGHSYCADCVRDLQRRAANNTISCPNRCGVMTPADVDVPKCYPLVAAVEAKEQQDRDRMAVLLKCSTAAYSLTRAETQVVIETCQLANEVDMEAPLSAIRSRLHTLMMTSIEGSMMNRMQGVFLTKWVGGTGKSLRSLYRATRDGPSYGDLLRCVGDTKDLVFVVSKGEYVFGAFVSGGLQLPDDPTGVNEYDCDGWQFSLAGHFTKGPTKL
;
A
#
# COMPACT_ATOMS: atom_id res chain seq x y z
N MET A 1 35.42 -15.15 -0.50
CA MET A 1 34.31 -15.19 -1.48
C MET A 1 33.30 -14.14 -1.08
N ALA A 2 33.31 -12.99 -1.76
CA ALA A 2 32.37 -11.91 -1.56
C ALA A 2 31.07 -12.23 -2.31
N ARG A 3 29.94 -12.28 -1.60
CA ARG A 3 28.61 -12.34 -2.21
C ARG A 3 28.15 -10.92 -2.46
N GLY A 4 28.38 -10.43 -3.68
CA GLY A 4 27.63 -9.31 -4.25
C GLY A 4 26.29 -9.82 -4.75
N GLY A 5 25.22 -9.37 -4.11
CA GLY A 5 23.83 -9.50 -4.55
C GLY A 5 23.15 -8.18 -4.22
N GLY A 6 22.64 -7.50 -5.24
CA GLY A 6 22.32 -6.07 -5.23
C GLY A 6 21.42 -5.60 -4.09
N ASP A 7 21.80 -4.45 -3.53
CA ASP A 7 21.08 -3.67 -2.54
C ASP A 7 19.67 -3.31 -3.03
N GLU A 8 18.68 -4.13 -2.70
CA GLU A 8 17.35 -3.60 -2.40
C GLU A 8 17.52 -2.73 -1.15
N GLN A 9 17.75 -1.44 -1.36
CA GLN A 9 17.82 -0.46 -0.28
C GLN A 9 16.59 -0.65 0.59
N HIS A 10 16.80 -1.02 1.85
CA HIS A 10 15.72 -1.26 2.79
C HIS A 10 15.04 0.08 3.08
N LEU A 11 13.99 0.42 2.31
CA LEU A 11 13.24 1.68 2.43
C LEU A 11 12.22 1.64 3.57
N SER A 12 12.64 1.10 4.72
CA SER A 12 11.84 0.95 5.92
C SER A 12 12.67 1.25 7.16
N CYS A 13 11.99 1.71 8.21
CA CYS A 13 12.62 2.02 9.48
C CYS A 13 12.92 0.74 10.28
N GLU A 14 14.15 0.56 10.74
CA GLU A 14 14.53 -0.63 11.53
C GLU A 14 13.94 -0.66 12.96
N ILE A 15 13.37 0.47 13.43
CA ILE A 15 12.72 0.54 14.76
C ILE A 15 11.24 0.14 14.66
N CYS A 16 10.47 0.82 13.81
CA CYS A 16 9.03 0.60 13.71
C CYS A 16 8.62 -0.29 12.54
N THR A 17 9.57 -0.73 11.70
CA THR A 17 9.38 -1.56 10.49
C THR A 17 8.51 -0.96 9.39
N ASN A 18 7.96 0.24 9.61
CA ASN A 18 7.16 0.95 8.62
C ASN A 18 8.02 1.45 7.46
N ALA A 19 7.44 1.43 6.26
CA ALA A 19 8.05 2.02 5.07
C ALA A 19 8.27 3.53 5.26
N TYR A 20 9.38 4.03 4.72
CA TYR A 20 9.65 5.46 4.67
C TYR A 20 8.72 6.18 3.71
N THR A 21 8.49 7.45 3.98
CA THR A 21 7.84 8.41 3.07
C THR A 21 8.80 9.54 2.75
N SER A 22 8.60 10.20 1.62
CA SER A 22 9.40 11.38 1.25
C SER A 22 9.18 12.58 2.20
N THR A 23 8.02 12.62 2.87
CA THR A 23 7.60 13.73 3.74
C THR A 23 6.88 13.25 5.01
N GLY A 24 6.75 14.12 6.02
CA GLY A 24 6.00 13.83 7.26
C GLY A 24 6.75 12.95 8.26
N LEU A 25 6.01 12.25 9.12
CA LEU A 25 6.54 11.49 10.26
C LEU A 25 7.36 10.26 9.86
N ARG A 26 7.12 9.72 8.67
CA ARG A 26 7.89 8.58 8.13
C ARG A 26 9.07 9.02 7.26
N THR A 27 9.44 10.31 7.26
CA THR A 27 10.66 10.79 6.57
C THR A 27 11.91 10.22 7.24
N PRO A 28 12.88 9.64 6.49
CA PRO A 28 14.11 9.13 7.08
C PRO A 28 15.03 10.27 7.53
N GLN A 29 15.52 10.17 8.76
CA GLN A 29 16.50 11.04 9.40
C GLN A 29 17.73 10.22 9.79
N VAL A 30 18.91 10.86 9.78
CA VAL A 30 20.19 10.18 9.98
C VAL A 30 20.86 10.63 11.28
N LEU A 31 21.13 9.68 12.17
CA LEU A 31 21.94 9.93 13.37
C LEU A 31 23.40 10.19 12.98
N ARG A 32 24.22 10.75 13.90
CA ARG A 32 25.65 11.02 13.64
C ARG A 32 26.45 9.81 13.15
N CYS A 33 26.00 8.62 13.51
CA CYS A 33 26.61 7.35 13.12
C CYS A 33 26.32 6.91 11.69
N GLY A 34 25.43 7.58 10.96
CA GLY A 34 24.99 7.20 9.61
C GLY A 34 23.78 6.27 9.57
N HIS A 35 23.40 5.64 10.70
CA HIS A 35 22.16 4.86 10.77
C HIS A 35 20.94 5.78 10.69
N SER A 36 19.94 5.34 9.94
CA SER A 36 18.76 6.13 9.61
C SER A 36 17.49 5.50 10.17
N TYR A 37 16.59 6.35 10.68
CA TYR A 37 15.28 5.98 11.23
C TYR A 37 14.24 7.02 10.84
N CYS A 38 12.96 6.71 10.96
CA CYS A 38 11.93 7.69 10.60
C CYS A 38 11.87 8.83 11.63
N ALA A 39 11.44 10.02 11.19
CA ALA A 39 11.35 11.22 12.03
C ALA A 39 10.55 11.00 13.32
N ASP A 40 9.49 10.17 13.25
CA ASP A 40 8.71 9.77 14.42
C ASP A 40 9.54 9.02 15.47
N CYS A 41 10.29 7.99 15.05
CA CYS A 41 11.13 7.22 15.96
C CYS A 41 12.31 8.03 16.47
N VAL A 42 12.89 8.91 15.65
CA VAL A 42 13.96 9.82 16.10
C VAL A 42 13.45 10.78 17.17
N ARG A 43 12.24 11.33 17.00
CA ARG A 43 11.59 12.16 18.02
C ARG A 43 11.35 11.39 19.33
N ASP A 44 10.97 10.12 19.24
CA ASP A 44 10.82 9.29 20.44
C ASP A 44 12.16 8.98 21.12
N LEU A 45 13.24 8.83 20.34
CA LEU A 45 14.60 8.72 20.88
C LEU A 45 15.04 10.02 21.57
N GLN A 46 14.75 11.19 20.99
CA GLN A 46 15.02 12.49 21.61
C GLN A 46 14.29 12.64 22.95
N ARG A 47 12.99 12.27 23.01
CA ARG A 47 12.19 12.32 24.25
C ARG A 47 12.73 11.43 25.36
N ARG A 48 13.37 10.31 25.01
CA ARG A 48 13.92 9.33 25.95
C ARG A 48 15.42 9.52 26.21
N ALA A 49 16.03 10.56 25.65
CA ALA A 49 17.47 10.78 25.74
C ALA A 49 17.91 11.01 27.19
N ALA A 50 18.91 10.25 27.64
CA ALA A 50 19.58 10.50 28.90
C ALA A 50 20.78 11.42 28.67
N ASN A 51 21.01 12.36 29.59
CA ASN A 51 22.13 13.31 29.53
C ASN A 51 22.20 14.07 28.19
N ASN A 52 21.04 14.39 27.60
CA ASN A 52 20.92 15.10 26.33
C ASN A 52 21.59 14.36 25.14
N THR A 53 21.65 13.03 25.20
CA THR A 53 22.25 12.20 24.15
C THR A 53 21.38 11.01 23.77
N ILE A 54 21.25 10.77 22.47
CA ILE A 54 20.61 9.63 21.85
C ILE A 54 21.68 8.55 21.63
N SER A 55 21.45 7.38 22.22
CA SER A 55 22.19 6.16 21.85
C SER A 55 21.60 5.57 20.58
N CYS A 56 22.47 5.23 19.62
CA CYS A 56 22.03 4.57 18.39
C CYS A 56 21.38 3.19 18.70
N PRO A 57 20.15 2.92 18.24
CA PRO A 57 19.48 1.63 18.39
C PRO A 57 20.29 0.43 17.87
N ASN A 58 21.13 0.63 16.86
CA ASN A 58 22.01 -0.41 16.31
C ASN A 58 23.25 -0.66 17.20
N ARG A 59 23.34 0.00 18.36
CA ARG A 59 24.42 -0.17 19.37
C ARG A 59 25.83 -0.01 18.81
N CYS A 60 26.00 0.85 17.82
CA CYS A 60 27.30 1.14 17.20
C CYS A 60 28.25 1.99 18.08
N GLY A 61 27.83 2.37 19.29
CA GLY A 61 28.64 3.14 20.25
C GLY A 61 28.71 4.64 20.01
N VAL A 62 28.21 5.14 18.88
CA VAL A 62 28.19 6.58 18.57
C VAL A 62 26.93 7.24 19.15
N MET A 63 27.13 8.37 19.84
CA MET A 63 26.07 9.17 20.46
C MET A 63 25.72 10.38 19.61
N THR A 64 24.42 10.67 19.49
CA THR A 64 23.91 11.87 18.80
C THR A 64 23.32 12.84 19.84
N PRO A 65 23.67 14.13 19.86
CA PRO A 65 23.02 15.08 20.77
C PRO A 65 21.51 15.13 20.55
N ALA A 66 20.73 15.23 21.62
CA ALA A 66 19.27 15.17 21.56
C ALA A 66 18.62 16.55 21.39
N ASP A 67 19.35 17.62 21.70
CA ASP A 67 18.93 19.03 21.62
C ASP A 67 19.02 19.63 20.21
N VAL A 68 19.64 18.93 19.28
CA VAL A 68 19.74 19.36 17.88
C VAL A 68 18.73 18.65 17.00
N ASP A 69 18.21 19.37 16.01
CA ASP A 69 17.40 18.77 14.97
C ASP A 69 18.23 17.77 14.17
N VAL A 70 17.75 16.53 14.13
CA VAL A 70 18.40 15.46 13.37
C VAL A 70 18.06 15.63 11.88
N PRO A 71 19.06 15.75 10.99
CA PRO A 71 18.81 16.05 9.59
C PRO A 71 18.17 14.87 8.84
N LYS A 72 17.46 15.19 7.76
CA LYS A 72 16.97 14.19 6.80
C LYS A 72 18.13 13.42 6.18
N CYS A 73 17.93 12.12 5.93
CA CYS A 73 18.85 11.34 5.12
C CYS A 73 18.54 11.58 3.64
N TYR A 74 19.09 12.64 3.05
CA TYR A 74 18.78 13.04 1.65
C TYR A 74 18.91 11.91 0.61
N PRO A 75 19.92 11.02 0.65
CA PRO A 75 19.99 9.89 -0.27
C PRO A 75 18.80 8.93 -0.16
N LEU A 76 18.38 8.60 1.07
CA LEU A 76 17.19 7.76 1.29
C LEU A 76 15.91 8.50 0.89
N VAL A 77 15.78 9.80 1.18
CA VAL A 77 14.64 10.61 0.72
C VAL A 77 14.53 10.57 -0.79
N ALA A 78 15.62 10.80 -1.53
CA ALA A 78 15.63 10.76 -2.98
C ALA A 78 15.26 9.37 -3.54
N ALA A 79 15.74 8.30 -2.91
CA ALA A 79 15.37 6.93 -3.28
C ALA A 79 13.88 6.63 -3.03
N VAL A 80 13.33 7.11 -1.91
CA VAL A 80 11.89 7.02 -1.60
C VAL A 80 11.08 7.81 -2.63
N GLU A 81 11.46 9.05 -2.93
CA GLU A 81 10.79 9.89 -3.94
C GLU A 81 10.79 9.25 -5.33
N ALA A 82 11.92 8.67 -5.75
CA ALA A 82 12.04 7.97 -7.02
C ALA A 82 11.11 6.74 -7.06
N LYS A 83 11.03 5.96 -5.97
CA LYS A 83 10.12 4.83 -5.86
C LYS A 83 8.65 5.27 -5.85
N GLU A 84 8.31 6.28 -5.06
CA GLU A 84 6.96 6.84 -5.03
C GLU A 84 6.54 7.34 -6.42
N GLN A 85 7.45 7.97 -7.18
CA GLN A 85 7.19 8.39 -8.55
C GLN A 85 7.01 7.21 -9.48
N GLN A 86 7.89 6.20 -9.41
CA GLN A 86 7.76 4.98 -10.18
C GLN A 86 6.41 4.28 -9.93
N ASP A 87 5.98 4.21 -8.67
CA ASP A 87 4.69 3.63 -8.30
C ASP A 87 3.52 4.47 -8.86
N ARG A 88 3.61 5.80 -8.80
CA ARG A 88 2.63 6.70 -9.44
C ARG A 88 2.53 6.46 -10.95
N ASP A 89 3.66 6.36 -11.64
CA ASP A 89 3.70 6.16 -13.10
C ASP A 89 3.12 4.79 -13.46
N ARG A 90 3.45 3.73 -12.71
CA ARG A 90 2.86 2.40 -12.89
C ARG A 90 1.34 2.42 -12.68
N MET A 91 0.85 3.12 -11.65
CA MET A 91 -0.59 3.26 -11.41
C MET A 91 -1.29 4.05 -12.53
N ALA A 92 -0.64 5.08 -13.09
CA ALA A 92 -1.17 5.83 -14.23
C ALA A 92 -1.33 4.94 -15.47
N VAL A 93 -0.39 4.03 -15.72
CA VAL A 93 -0.49 3.05 -16.81
C VAL A 93 -1.64 2.06 -16.59
N LEU A 94 -1.84 1.58 -15.35
CA LEU A 94 -2.99 0.72 -15.03
C LEU A 94 -4.33 1.44 -15.25
N LEU A 95 -4.42 2.71 -14.84
CA LEU A 95 -5.59 3.52 -15.08
C LEU A 95 -5.85 3.68 -16.58
N LYS A 96 -4.81 4.00 -17.36
CA LYS A 96 -4.88 4.09 -18.83
C LYS A 96 -5.33 2.78 -19.46
N CYS A 97 -4.95 1.63 -18.91
CA CYS A 97 -5.43 0.33 -19.37
C CYS A 97 -6.95 0.15 -19.19
N SER A 98 -7.55 0.78 -18.18
CA SER A 98 -8.99 0.70 -17.95
C SER A 98 -9.81 1.71 -18.76
N THR A 99 -9.26 2.90 -19.03
CA THR A 99 -9.99 4.01 -19.65
C THR A 99 -9.67 4.20 -21.13
N ALA A 100 -8.47 3.83 -21.57
CA ALA A 100 -7.95 4.09 -22.91
C ALA A 100 -7.00 2.97 -23.36
N ALA A 101 -7.39 1.70 -23.15
CA ALA A 101 -6.55 0.53 -23.46
C ALA A 101 -5.99 0.54 -24.90
N TYR A 102 -6.79 1.01 -25.86
CA TYR A 102 -6.40 1.07 -27.26
C TYR A 102 -5.24 2.05 -27.55
N SER A 103 -4.92 2.94 -26.60
CA SER A 103 -3.85 3.94 -26.69
C SER A 103 -2.57 3.53 -25.93
N LEU A 104 -2.50 2.32 -25.36
CA LEU A 104 -1.31 1.84 -24.66
C LEU A 104 -0.15 1.54 -25.62
N THR A 105 1.04 2.05 -25.37
CA THR A 105 2.26 1.67 -26.07
C THR A 105 2.71 0.25 -25.69
N ARG A 106 3.64 -0.35 -26.44
CA ARG A 106 4.18 -1.68 -26.12
C ARG A 106 4.91 -1.71 -24.76
N ALA A 107 5.59 -0.63 -24.40
CA ALA A 107 6.20 -0.48 -23.08
C ALA A 107 5.14 -0.41 -21.97
N GLU A 108 4.05 0.33 -22.19
CA GLU A 108 2.95 0.40 -21.23
C GLU A 108 2.24 -0.95 -21.08
N THR A 109 2.03 -1.71 -22.16
CA THR A 109 1.44 -3.06 -22.06
C THR A 109 2.31 -4.00 -21.24
N GLN A 110 3.64 -3.91 -21.39
CA GLN A 110 4.58 -4.67 -20.57
C GLN A 110 4.44 -4.33 -19.08
N VAL A 111 4.34 -3.03 -18.74
CA VAL A 111 4.13 -2.58 -17.37
C VAL A 111 2.83 -3.15 -16.77
N VAL A 112 1.73 -3.17 -17.53
CA VAL A 112 0.46 -3.78 -17.07
C VAL A 112 0.65 -5.27 -16.81
N ILE A 113 1.28 -5.99 -17.75
CA ILE A 113 1.47 -7.44 -17.65
C ILE A 113 2.31 -7.81 -16.44
N GLU A 114 3.42 -7.12 -16.22
CA GLU A 114 4.27 -7.34 -15.04
C GLU A 114 3.53 -7.00 -13.75
N THR A 115 2.87 -5.84 -13.71
CA THR A 115 2.22 -5.34 -12.49
C THR A 115 1.03 -6.21 -12.08
N CYS A 116 0.33 -6.78 -13.06
CA CYS A 116 -0.83 -7.64 -12.87
C CYS A 116 -0.51 -9.15 -12.95
N GLN A 117 0.78 -9.52 -13.11
CA GLN A 117 1.26 -10.90 -13.22
C GLN A 117 0.57 -11.72 -14.34
N LEU A 118 0.40 -11.11 -15.52
CA LEU A 118 -0.35 -11.67 -16.67
C LEU A 118 0.54 -12.37 -17.71
N ALA A 119 1.79 -12.65 -17.38
CA ALA A 119 2.77 -13.16 -18.36
C ALA A 119 2.32 -14.48 -19.03
N ASN A 120 1.50 -15.27 -18.34
CA ASN A 120 0.95 -16.54 -18.85
C ASN A 120 -0.39 -16.37 -19.60
N GLU A 121 -1.03 -15.21 -19.52
CA GLU A 121 -2.38 -14.95 -20.06
C GLU A 121 -2.34 -14.10 -21.35
N VAL A 122 -1.18 -13.53 -21.67
CA VAL A 122 -0.97 -12.61 -22.78
C VAL A 122 0.28 -13.02 -23.55
N ASP A 123 0.10 -13.27 -24.85
CA ASP A 123 1.21 -13.49 -25.78
C ASP A 123 1.86 -12.16 -26.16
N MET A 124 3.12 -11.97 -25.78
CA MET A 124 3.89 -10.75 -26.06
C MET A 124 4.36 -10.61 -27.50
N GLU A 125 4.35 -11.70 -28.27
CA GLU A 125 4.69 -11.70 -29.68
C GLU A 125 3.50 -11.33 -30.57
N ALA A 126 2.29 -11.31 -30.01
CA ALA A 126 1.09 -10.93 -30.72
C ALA A 126 1.12 -9.45 -31.19
N PRO A 127 0.33 -9.09 -32.23
CA PRO A 127 0.14 -7.71 -32.63
C PRO A 127 -0.36 -6.85 -31.46
N LEU A 128 0.13 -5.60 -31.36
CA LEU A 128 -0.18 -4.72 -30.22
C LEU A 128 -1.69 -4.48 -30.03
N SER A 129 -2.47 -4.47 -31.11
CA SER A 129 -3.94 -4.39 -31.04
C SER A 129 -4.57 -5.57 -30.30
N ALA A 130 -4.07 -6.80 -30.54
CA ALA A 130 -4.53 -8.00 -29.86
C ALA A 130 -4.14 -7.98 -28.38
N ILE A 131 -2.91 -7.56 -28.06
CA ILE A 131 -2.43 -7.38 -26.68
C ILE A 131 -3.33 -6.39 -25.92
N ARG A 132 -3.58 -5.20 -26.51
CA ARG A 132 -4.44 -4.17 -25.91
C ARG A 132 -5.87 -4.68 -25.64
N SER A 133 -6.47 -5.35 -26.61
CA SER A 133 -7.82 -5.93 -26.48
C SER A 133 -7.89 -7.00 -25.39
N ARG A 134 -6.88 -7.89 -25.35
CA ARG A 134 -6.78 -8.94 -24.34
C ARG A 134 -6.62 -8.35 -22.94
N LEU A 135 -5.72 -7.38 -22.77
CA LEU A 135 -5.50 -6.70 -21.49
C LEU A 135 -6.76 -6.00 -20.99
N HIS A 136 -7.45 -5.24 -21.85
CA HIS A 136 -8.71 -4.61 -21.48
C HIS A 136 -9.74 -5.64 -20.99
N THR A 137 -9.89 -6.75 -21.72
CA THR A 137 -10.82 -7.82 -21.35
C THR A 137 -10.48 -8.43 -19.99
N LEU A 138 -9.21 -8.75 -19.75
CA LEU A 138 -8.71 -9.33 -18.49
C LEU A 138 -8.83 -8.36 -17.30
N MET A 139 -8.63 -7.07 -17.53
CA MET A 139 -8.69 -6.05 -16.48
C MET A 139 -10.12 -5.72 -16.08
N MET A 140 -11.05 -5.76 -17.04
CA MET A 140 -12.47 -5.46 -16.81
C MET A 140 -13.29 -6.68 -16.40
N THR A 141 -12.72 -7.89 -16.42
CA THR A 141 -13.42 -9.09 -15.94
C THR A 141 -13.63 -9.01 -14.44
N SER A 142 -14.83 -9.40 -14.00
CA SER A 142 -15.14 -9.52 -12.58
C SER A 142 -14.29 -10.62 -11.95
N ILE A 143 -13.76 -10.37 -10.75
CA ILE A 143 -13.10 -11.41 -9.97
C ILE A 143 -14.20 -12.40 -9.53
N GLU A 144 -13.93 -13.70 -9.62
CA GLU A 144 -14.88 -14.74 -9.23
C GLU A 144 -15.34 -14.54 -7.77
N GLY A 145 -16.65 -14.56 -7.55
CA GLY A 145 -17.19 -14.26 -6.23
C GLY A 145 -16.87 -12.85 -5.73
N SER A 146 -16.60 -11.88 -6.62
CA SER A 146 -16.45 -10.45 -6.34
C SER A 146 -17.40 -9.60 -7.19
N MET A 147 -17.78 -8.42 -6.69
CA MET A 147 -18.43 -7.37 -7.52
C MET A 147 -17.38 -6.48 -8.18
N MET A 148 -16.11 -6.66 -7.80
CA MET A 148 -15.00 -5.89 -8.33
C MET A 148 -14.43 -6.56 -9.58
N ASN A 149 -13.92 -5.73 -10.49
CA ASN A 149 -13.09 -6.22 -11.57
C ASN A 149 -11.63 -6.39 -11.13
N ARG A 150 -10.84 -7.08 -11.95
CA ARG A 150 -9.42 -7.36 -11.67
C ARG A 150 -8.62 -6.09 -11.46
N MET A 151 -8.89 -5.05 -12.24
CA MET A 151 -8.21 -3.75 -12.11
C MET A 151 -8.43 -3.12 -10.72
N GLN A 152 -9.67 -3.08 -10.25
CA GLN A 152 -10.01 -2.60 -8.91
C GLN A 152 -9.29 -3.41 -7.81
N GLY A 153 -9.19 -4.73 -7.98
CA GLY A 153 -8.43 -5.60 -7.07
C GLY A 153 -6.94 -5.25 -7.04
N VAL A 154 -6.34 -4.93 -8.20
CA VAL A 154 -4.93 -4.53 -8.29
C VAL A 154 -4.67 -3.20 -7.58
N PHE A 155 -5.53 -2.18 -7.74
CA PHE A 155 -5.39 -0.91 -7.03
C PHE A 155 -5.41 -1.10 -5.51
N LEU A 156 -6.39 -1.84 -4.99
CA LEU A 156 -6.47 -2.12 -3.56
C LEU A 156 -5.26 -2.89 -3.06
N THR A 157 -4.84 -3.94 -3.76
CA THR A 157 -3.66 -4.73 -3.39
C THR A 157 -2.40 -3.86 -3.32
N LYS A 158 -2.24 -2.94 -4.28
CA LYS A 158 -1.11 -2.00 -4.29
C LYS A 158 -1.16 -1.02 -3.11
N TRP A 159 -2.34 -0.48 -2.79
CA TRP A 159 -2.50 0.47 -1.69
C TRP A 159 -2.35 -0.12 -0.29
N VAL A 160 -2.66 -1.41 -0.10
CA VAL A 160 -2.54 -2.13 1.18
C VAL A 160 -1.09 -2.52 1.51
N GLY A 161 -0.16 -2.39 0.57
CA GLY A 161 1.27 -2.45 0.87
C GLY A 161 2.02 -3.65 0.31
N GLY A 162 2.08 -3.74 -1.03
CA GLY A 162 3.24 -4.32 -1.70
C GLY A 162 3.01 -5.61 -2.48
N THR A 163 3.88 -5.81 -3.48
CA THR A 163 3.95 -6.98 -4.36
C THR A 163 3.97 -8.28 -3.56
N GLY A 164 2.97 -9.14 -3.76
CA GLY A 164 2.90 -10.49 -3.16
C GLY A 164 1.78 -10.68 -2.12
N LYS A 165 1.17 -9.61 -1.60
CA LYS A 165 -0.10 -9.74 -0.86
C LYS A 165 -1.23 -10.01 -1.85
N SER A 166 -2.15 -10.91 -1.51
CA SER A 166 -3.37 -11.15 -2.28
C SER A 166 -4.60 -10.85 -1.42
N LEU A 167 -5.62 -10.28 -2.03
CA LEU A 167 -6.89 -10.05 -1.36
C LEU A 167 -7.68 -11.35 -1.31
N ARG A 168 -8.17 -11.70 -0.12
CA ARG A 168 -9.08 -12.82 0.11
C ARG A 168 -10.44 -12.29 0.52
N SER A 169 -11.49 -12.71 -0.19
CA SER A 169 -12.87 -12.39 0.17
C SER A 169 -13.27 -13.15 1.45
N LEU A 170 -13.40 -12.44 2.57
CA LEU A 170 -13.83 -13.02 3.85
C LEU A 170 -15.35 -13.06 3.97
N TYR A 171 -16.01 -11.95 3.62
CA TYR A 171 -17.44 -11.76 3.79
C TYR A 171 -18.06 -11.10 2.55
N ARG A 172 -19.30 -11.49 2.26
CA ARG A 172 -20.16 -10.88 1.25
C ARG A 172 -21.62 -10.96 1.68
N ALA A 173 -22.30 -9.81 1.76
CA ALA A 173 -23.71 -9.74 2.16
C ALA A 173 -24.64 -10.66 1.34
N THR A 174 -24.41 -10.77 0.04
CA THR A 174 -25.24 -11.61 -0.85
C THR A 174 -24.95 -13.12 -0.76
N ARG A 175 -23.85 -13.53 -0.14
CA ARG A 175 -23.46 -14.94 0.05
C ARG A 175 -23.64 -15.39 1.50
N ASP A 176 -23.21 -14.56 2.44
CA ASP A 176 -23.04 -14.92 3.84
C ASP A 176 -24.18 -14.40 4.74
N GLY A 177 -25.06 -13.55 4.18
CA GLY A 177 -26.14 -12.87 4.90
C GLY A 177 -25.82 -11.38 5.13
N PRO A 178 -26.83 -10.48 5.15
CA PRO A 178 -26.60 -9.04 5.23
C PRO A 178 -26.47 -8.51 6.66
N SER A 179 -26.58 -9.36 7.69
CA SER A 179 -26.60 -8.89 9.08
C SER A 179 -25.20 -8.58 9.60
N TYR A 180 -25.13 -7.75 10.65
CA TYR A 180 -23.86 -7.48 11.33
C TYR A 180 -23.26 -8.76 11.94
N GLY A 181 -24.11 -9.67 12.45
CA GLY A 181 -23.67 -10.96 12.96
C GLY A 181 -23.01 -11.85 11.89
N ASP A 182 -23.52 -11.80 10.65
CA ASP A 182 -22.94 -12.55 9.53
C ASP A 182 -21.54 -12.04 9.17
N LEU A 183 -21.38 -10.70 9.14
CA LEU A 183 -20.08 -10.06 8.95
C LEU A 183 -19.09 -10.54 10.02
N LEU A 184 -19.46 -10.42 11.29
CA LEU A 184 -18.56 -10.77 12.40
C LEU A 184 -18.20 -12.26 12.41
N ARG A 185 -19.17 -13.13 12.14
CA ARG A 185 -18.95 -14.59 12.02
C ARG A 185 -17.93 -14.93 10.93
N CYS A 186 -17.95 -14.21 9.80
CA CYS A 186 -17.05 -14.45 8.68
C CYS A 186 -15.67 -13.79 8.83
N VAL A 187 -15.61 -12.58 9.41
CA VAL A 187 -14.37 -11.80 9.54
C VAL A 187 -13.53 -12.29 10.73
N GLY A 188 -14.17 -12.63 11.85
CA GLY A 188 -13.50 -13.05 13.08
C GLY A 188 -12.51 -12.00 13.60
N ASP A 189 -11.33 -12.44 13.97
CA ASP A 189 -10.20 -11.64 14.50
C ASP A 189 -9.21 -11.19 13.41
N THR A 190 -9.58 -11.33 12.14
CA THR A 190 -8.70 -11.01 11.00
C THR A 190 -8.32 -9.52 10.99
N LYS A 191 -7.05 -9.24 10.64
CA LYS A 191 -6.47 -7.89 10.50
C LYS A 191 -6.25 -7.54 9.02
N ASP A 192 -5.79 -6.32 8.74
CA ASP A 192 -5.59 -5.80 7.37
C ASP A 192 -6.87 -5.93 6.52
N LEU A 193 -7.98 -5.41 7.03
CA LEU A 193 -9.31 -5.55 6.43
C LEU A 193 -9.56 -4.44 5.40
N VAL A 194 -10.13 -4.83 4.25
CA VAL A 194 -10.62 -3.92 3.22
C VAL A 194 -12.12 -4.11 3.09
N PHE A 195 -12.89 -3.07 3.45
CA PHE A 195 -14.33 -3.03 3.25
C PHE A 195 -14.64 -2.41 1.90
N VAL A 196 -15.43 -3.08 1.08
CA VAL A 196 -15.85 -2.60 -0.24
C VAL A 196 -17.36 -2.51 -0.28
N VAL A 197 -17.88 -1.31 -0.55
CA VAL A 197 -19.31 -1.02 -0.71
C VAL A 197 -19.56 -0.65 -2.16
N SER A 198 -20.59 -1.26 -2.76
CA SER A 198 -21.08 -0.91 -4.09
C SER A 198 -22.49 -0.36 -3.99
N LYS A 199 -22.72 0.81 -4.60
CA LYS A 199 -24.03 1.45 -4.68
C LYS A 199 -24.16 2.13 -6.05
N GLY A 200 -24.92 1.52 -6.96
CA GLY A 200 -25.04 2.00 -8.33
C GLY A 200 -23.68 2.01 -9.04
N GLU A 201 -23.27 3.16 -9.57
CA GLU A 201 -21.96 3.34 -10.21
C GLU A 201 -20.80 3.56 -9.21
N TYR A 202 -21.10 3.73 -7.93
CA TYR A 202 -20.11 4.02 -6.91
C TYR A 202 -19.55 2.74 -6.31
N VAL A 203 -18.23 2.63 -6.29
CA VAL A 203 -17.49 1.58 -5.59
C VAL A 203 -16.49 2.27 -4.69
N PHE A 204 -16.62 2.12 -3.38
CA PHE A 204 -15.82 2.84 -2.39
C PHE A 204 -15.70 2.03 -1.11
N GLY A 205 -14.90 2.51 -0.16
CA GLY A 205 -14.70 1.77 1.07
C GLY A 205 -13.60 2.33 1.96
N ALA A 206 -13.15 1.46 2.87
CA ALA A 206 -12.09 1.78 3.81
C ALA A 206 -11.18 0.58 4.04
N PHE A 207 -9.91 0.88 4.30
CA PHE A 207 -8.95 -0.07 4.85
C PHE A 207 -8.77 0.22 6.34
N VAL A 208 -8.61 -0.83 7.12
CA VAL A 208 -8.17 -0.77 8.52
C VAL A 208 -7.09 -1.83 8.74
N SER A 209 -5.94 -1.44 9.29
CA SER A 209 -4.86 -2.38 9.61
C SER A 209 -5.20 -3.24 10.82
N GLY A 210 -6.02 -2.71 11.73
CA GLY A 210 -6.56 -3.44 12.87
C GLY A 210 -7.60 -4.49 12.48
N GLY A 211 -7.91 -5.39 13.42
CA GLY A 211 -9.12 -6.20 13.36
C GLY A 211 -10.32 -5.46 13.94
N LEU A 212 -11.51 -6.03 13.79
CA LEU A 212 -12.72 -5.50 14.43
C LEU A 212 -12.69 -5.80 15.93
N GLN A 213 -12.62 -4.76 16.76
CA GLN A 213 -12.65 -4.89 18.23
C GLN A 213 -14.05 -4.53 18.74
N LEU A 214 -14.84 -5.56 19.06
CA LEU A 214 -16.20 -5.37 19.55
C LEU A 214 -16.18 -4.75 20.96
N PRO A 215 -17.15 -3.87 21.28
CA PRO A 215 -17.37 -3.43 22.64
C PRO A 215 -17.86 -4.58 23.54
N ASP A 216 -17.58 -4.51 24.83
CA ASP A 216 -18.08 -5.47 25.83
C ASP A 216 -19.62 -5.42 25.94
N ASP A 217 -20.21 -4.23 25.79
CA ASP A 217 -21.65 -4.00 25.69
C ASP A 217 -22.09 -4.06 24.22
N PRO A 218 -23.06 -4.93 23.83
CA PRO A 218 -23.60 -4.99 22.47
C PRO A 218 -24.19 -3.68 21.93
N THR A 219 -24.52 -2.74 22.81
CA THR A 219 -25.01 -1.38 22.46
C THR A 219 -23.93 -0.30 22.62
N GLY A 220 -22.76 -0.70 23.11
CA GLY A 220 -21.62 0.18 23.33
C GLY A 220 -20.90 0.57 22.04
N VAL A 221 -19.92 1.46 22.20
CA VAL A 221 -19.00 1.88 21.16
C VAL A 221 -17.59 1.60 21.67
N ASN A 222 -16.74 1.06 20.80
CA ASN A 222 -15.32 0.88 21.09
C ASN A 222 -14.50 1.74 20.13
N GLU A 223 -13.65 2.60 20.68
CA GLU A 223 -12.73 3.45 19.90
C GLU A 223 -11.30 2.99 20.17
N TYR A 224 -10.56 2.76 19.09
CA TYR A 224 -9.17 2.33 19.16
C TYR A 224 -8.38 2.86 17.97
N ASP A 225 -7.12 3.17 18.23
CA ASP A 225 -6.20 3.65 17.20
C ASP A 225 -5.75 2.50 16.30
N CYS A 226 -5.93 2.67 15.00
CA CYS A 226 -5.31 1.84 13.99
C CYS A 226 -5.06 2.64 12.70
N ASP A 227 -4.14 2.16 11.86
CA ASP A 227 -3.90 2.78 10.57
C ASP A 227 -5.09 2.48 9.65
N GLY A 228 -5.83 3.53 9.28
CA GLY A 228 -6.97 3.44 8.39
C GLY A 228 -6.91 4.50 7.31
N TRP A 229 -7.50 4.19 6.15
CA TRP A 229 -7.66 5.14 5.06
C TRP A 229 -8.91 4.81 4.25
N GLN A 230 -9.45 5.83 3.58
CA GLN A 230 -10.66 5.69 2.76
C GLN A 230 -10.28 5.61 1.28
N PHE A 231 -11.18 5.10 0.46
CA PHE A 231 -10.94 5.08 -0.97
C PHE A 231 -12.22 5.09 -1.79
N SER A 232 -12.08 5.50 -3.04
CA SER A 232 -13.09 5.33 -4.08
C SER A 232 -12.44 4.66 -5.29
N LEU A 233 -13.02 3.57 -5.78
CA LEU A 233 -12.61 2.87 -7.00
C LEU A 233 -13.41 3.28 -8.23
N ALA A 234 -14.62 3.83 -8.06
CA ALA A 234 -15.47 4.29 -9.15
C ALA A 234 -16.50 5.34 -8.71
N GLY A 235 -16.93 6.19 -9.66
CA GLY A 235 -18.07 7.10 -9.55
C GLY A 235 -17.78 8.46 -8.89
N HIS A 236 -16.97 8.54 -7.83
CA HIS A 236 -16.79 9.81 -7.10
C HIS A 236 -15.81 10.79 -7.75
N PHE A 237 -14.74 10.30 -8.39
CA PHE A 237 -13.65 11.15 -8.85
C PHE A 237 -13.41 10.95 -10.35
N THR A 238 -13.32 12.07 -11.07
CA THR A 238 -13.04 12.11 -12.51
C THR A 238 -11.65 11.57 -12.85
N LYS A 239 -10.73 11.55 -11.90
CA LYS A 239 -9.36 11.04 -12.05
C LYS A 239 -9.25 9.51 -11.91
N GLY A 240 -10.36 8.81 -11.64
CA GLY A 240 -10.37 7.36 -11.45
C GLY A 240 -10.21 6.93 -9.98
N PRO A 241 -9.65 5.74 -9.71
CA PRO A 241 -9.46 5.24 -8.36
C PRO A 241 -8.58 6.19 -7.51
N THR A 242 -9.06 6.52 -6.31
CA THR A 242 -8.43 7.47 -5.38
C THR A 242 -8.36 6.88 -3.98
N LYS A 243 -7.17 6.94 -3.38
CA LYS A 243 -6.92 6.73 -1.95
C LYS A 243 -6.97 8.08 -1.24
N LEU A 244 -7.68 8.15 -0.12
CA LEU A 244 -7.91 9.34 0.70
C LEU A 244 -7.17 9.20 2.04
#